data_AF-A0A0F9KTN0-F1
#
_entry.id   AF-A0A0F9KTN0-F1
#
_cell.length_a   1.000
_cell.length_b   1.000
_cell.length_c   1.000
_cell.angle_alpha   90.00
_cell.angle_beta   90.00
_cell.angle_gamma   90.00
#
_symmetry.space_group_name_H-M   'P 1'
#
loop_
_entity.id
_entity.type
_entity.pdbx_description
1 polymer ?
#
loop_
_entity_poly.entity_id
_entity_poly.type
_entity_poly.pdbx_seq_one_letter_code
_entity_poly.pdbx_strand_id
1 'polypeptide(L)'
;IEQSARIEVQFTAHCEAMPREMMGGMVEVQRYRDATFARAALDALKLYGPPVAVITGNGHARTDWGIPALIALAAPEVTTHAIGFVEAGGASPYDETHVIPPAKREDPCKSLIKD
;
A
#
# COMPACT_ATOMS: atom_id res chain seq x y z
N ILE A 1 5.79 9.34 14.26
CA ILE A 1 7.01 8.53 14.03
C ILE A 1 7.03 7.93 12.62
N GLU A 2 5.90 7.41 12.10
CA GLU A 2 5.84 6.87 10.73
C GLU A 2 6.06 7.87 9.58
N GLN A 3 5.79 9.18 9.78
CA GLN A 3 5.79 10.16 8.67
C GLN A 3 7.08 10.14 7.86
N SER A 4 8.24 10.18 8.51
CA SER A 4 9.53 10.19 7.82
C SER A 4 9.78 8.91 7.03
N ALA A 5 9.42 7.75 7.60
CA ALA A 5 9.55 6.46 6.91
C ALA A 5 8.65 6.39 5.67
N ARG A 6 7.41 6.89 5.77
CA ARG A 6 6.48 6.96 4.64
C ARG A 6 6.95 7.96 3.57
N ILE A 7 7.58 9.06 3.97
CA ILE A 7 8.19 10.02 3.03
C ILE A 7 9.31 9.34 2.23
N GLU A 8 10.20 8.59 2.87
CA GLU A 8 11.27 7.86 2.18
C GLU A 8 10.71 6.82 1.21
N VAL A 9 9.74 6.02 1.67
CA VAL A 9 9.07 5.02 0.80
C VAL A 9 8.45 5.70 -0.43
N GLN A 10 7.80 6.85 -0.25
CA GLN A 10 7.22 7.57 -1.38
C GLN A 10 8.29 8.15 -2.30
N PHE A 11 9.36 8.73 -1.76
CA PHE A 11 10.44 9.29 -2.55
C PHE A 11 11.10 8.23 -3.44
N THR A 12 11.46 7.08 -2.86
CA THR A 12 12.00 5.94 -3.60
C THR A 12 11.00 5.38 -4.62
N ALA A 13 9.71 5.28 -4.26
CA ALA A 13 8.68 4.80 -5.19
C ALA A 13 8.45 5.73 -6.40
N HIS A 14 8.83 7.00 -6.29
CA HIS A 14 8.80 7.97 -7.39
C HIS A 14 10.18 8.14 -8.06
N CYS A 15 11.03 7.11 -7.95
CA CYS A 15 12.37 7.06 -8.54
C CYS A 15 13.25 8.25 -8.13
N GLU A 16 12.98 8.86 -6.97
CA GLU A 16 13.66 10.07 -6.48
C GLU A 16 13.56 11.28 -7.44
N ALA A 17 12.71 11.19 -8.47
CA ALA A 17 12.60 12.18 -9.52
C ALA A 17 11.62 13.32 -9.18
N MET A 18 10.70 13.08 -8.25
CA MET A 18 9.80 14.11 -7.72
C MET A 18 10.48 14.90 -6.59
N PRO A 19 10.19 16.21 -6.44
CA PRO A 19 10.71 16.99 -5.33
C PRO A 19 10.33 16.37 -3.97
N ARG A 20 11.32 16.17 -3.10
CA ARG A 20 11.14 15.43 -1.83
C ARG A 20 10.14 16.12 -0.89
N GLU A 21 10.04 17.45 -0.95
CA GLU A 21 9.07 18.25 -0.20
C GLU A 21 7.61 17.93 -0.57
N MET A 22 7.34 17.40 -1.77
CA MET A 22 5.99 16.98 -2.16
C MET A 22 5.56 15.66 -1.51
N MET A 23 6.52 14.87 -0.98
CA MET A 23 6.23 13.54 -0.44
C MET A 23 5.32 13.60 0.79
N GLY A 24 5.39 14.68 1.58
CA GLY A 24 4.47 14.88 2.71
C GLY A 24 3.00 14.88 2.25
N GLY A 25 2.68 15.64 1.19
CA GLY A 25 1.34 15.66 0.61
C GLY A 25 0.93 14.30 0.03
N MET A 26 1.86 13.58 -0.61
CA MET A 26 1.59 12.23 -1.12
C MET A 26 1.29 11.23 -0.01
N VAL A 27 1.96 11.34 1.15
CA VAL A 27 1.65 10.50 2.32
C VAL A 27 0.24 10.76 2.82
N GLU A 28 -0.21 12.02 2.88
CA GLU A 28 -1.58 12.33 3.31
C GLU A 28 -2.64 11.80 2.32
N VAL A 29 -2.37 11.88 1.01
CA VAL A 29 -3.25 11.28 -0.01
C VAL A 29 -3.32 9.76 0.14
N GLN A 30 -2.19 9.08 0.40
CA GLN A 30 -2.20 7.63 0.64
C GLN A 30 -3.02 7.25 1.87
N ARG A 31 -2.88 7.97 2.98
CA ARG A 31 -3.71 7.76 4.18
C ARG A 31 -5.19 7.92 3.90
N TYR A 32 -5.56 8.96 3.16
CA TYR A 32 -6.95 9.20 2.79
C TYR A 32 -7.51 8.07 1.91
N ARG A 33 -6.72 7.58 0.95
CA ARG A 33 -7.08 6.43 0.10
C ARG A 33 -7.25 5.15 0.92
N ASP A 34 -6.31 4.84 1.80
CA ASP A 34 -6.39 3.68 2.70
C ASP A 34 -7.66 3.72 3.55
N ALA A 35 -7.97 4.88 4.14
CA ALA A 35 -9.20 5.05 4.94
C ALA A 35 -10.46 4.87 4.11
N THR A 36 -10.44 5.35 2.87
CA THR A 36 -11.57 5.21 1.94
C THR A 36 -11.77 3.75 1.53
N PHE A 37 -10.70 3.02 1.25
CA PHE A 37 -10.76 1.58 0.97
C PHE A 37 -11.24 0.77 2.18
N ALA A 38 -10.71 1.05 3.37
CA ALA A 38 -11.14 0.39 4.61
C ALA A 38 -12.63 0.59 4.86
N ARG A 39 -13.13 1.83 4.74
CA ARG A 39 -14.57 2.12 4.86
C ARG A 39 -15.39 1.34 3.83
N ALA A 40 -15.00 1.36 2.55
CA ALA A 40 -15.72 0.65 1.50
C ALA A 40 -15.76 -0.87 1.74
N ALA A 41 -14.67 -1.45 2.23
CA ALA A 41 -14.60 -2.87 2.58
C ALA A 41 -15.52 -3.22 3.76
N LEU A 42 -15.55 -2.39 4.79
CA LEU A 42 -16.45 -2.56 5.95
C LEU A 42 -17.92 -2.39 5.58
N ASP A 43 -18.24 -1.39 4.75
CA ASP A 43 -19.60 -1.18 4.24
C ASP A 43 -20.06 -2.39 3.40
N ALA A 44 -19.19 -2.92 2.54
CA ALA A 44 -19.46 -4.13 1.76
C ALA A 44 -19.66 -5.36 2.67
N LEU A 45 -18.82 -5.52 3.69
CA LEU A 45 -18.92 -6.63 4.65
C LEU A 45 -20.25 -6.59 5.40
N LYS A 46 -20.67 -5.40 5.83
CA LYS A 46 -21.96 -5.20 6.52
C LYS A 46 -23.15 -5.49 5.60
N LEU A 47 -23.07 -5.11 4.33
CA LEU A 47 -24.17 -5.23 3.39
C LEU A 47 -24.32 -6.66 2.82
N TYR A 48 -23.20 -7.30 2.48
CA TYR A 48 -23.19 -8.56 1.73
C TYR A 48 -22.71 -9.76 2.56
N GLY A 49 -22.12 -9.54 3.72
CA GLY A 49 -21.48 -10.59 4.53
C GLY A 49 -20.08 -10.98 4.01
N PRO A 50 -19.38 -11.86 4.74
CA PRO A 50 -18.05 -12.32 4.36
C PRO A 50 -18.08 -13.40 3.26
N PRO A 51 -17.00 -13.54 2.45
CA PRO A 51 -15.78 -12.73 2.46
C PRO A 51 -15.87 -11.48 1.57
N VAL A 52 -15.09 -10.44 1.91
CA VAL A 52 -14.85 -9.27 1.05
C VAL A 52 -13.38 -9.28 0.62
N ALA A 53 -13.13 -9.15 -0.69
CA ALA A 53 -11.79 -9.04 -1.24
C ALA A 53 -11.54 -7.62 -1.75
N VAL A 54 -10.38 -7.05 -1.39
CA VAL A 54 -9.92 -5.74 -1.88
C VAL A 54 -8.69 -5.95 -2.75
N ILE A 55 -8.79 -5.64 -4.04
CA ILE A 55 -7.67 -5.66 -4.97
C ILE A 55 -7.04 -4.27 -4.99
N THR A 56 -5.77 -4.16 -4.59
CA THR A 56 -5.08 -2.88 -4.41
C THR A 56 -3.59 -2.99 -4.70
N GLY A 57 -2.88 -1.86 -4.70
CA GLY A 57 -1.42 -1.85 -4.78
C GLY A 57 -0.76 -2.30 -3.49
N ASN A 58 0.44 -2.89 -3.60
CA ASN A 58 1.22 -3.43 -2.47
C ASN A 58 1.33 -2.50 -1.26
N GLY A 59 1.54 -1.19 -1.48
CA GLY A 59 1.62 -0.21 -0.39
C GLY A 59 0.35 -0.10 0.45
N HIS A 60 -0.83 -0.31 -0.14
CA HIS A 60 -2.13 -0.25 0.53
C HIS A 60 -2.48 -1.55 1.26
N ALA A 61 -1.90 -2.69 0.84
CA ALA A 61 -2.14 -3.99 1.45
C ALA A 61 -1.31 -4.23 2.73
N ARG A 62 -0.40 -3.32 3.08
CA ARG A 62 0.49 -3.47 4.24
C ARG A 62 -0.27 -3.58 5.56
N THR A 63 0.10 -4.57 6.37
CA THR A 63 -0.57 -4.85 7.65
C THR A 63 -0.27 -3.83 8.74
N ASP A 64 0.87 -3.15 8.67
CA ASP A 64 1.30 -2.20 9.70
C ASP A 64 0.55 -0.87 9.61
N TRP A 65 0.19 -0.42 8.40
CA TRP A 65 -0.20 0.99 8.25
C TRP A 65 -1.11 1.31 7.05
N GLY A 66 -1.46 0.29 6.25
CA GLY A 66 -2.36 0.39 5.10
C GLY A 66 -3.80 0.08 5.47
N ILE A 67 -4.55 -0.52 4.55
CA ILE A 67 -5.96 -0.88 4.72
C ILE A 67 -6.18 -1.79 5.94
N PRO A 68 -5.43 -2.89 6.15
CA PRO A 68 -5.65 -3.76 7.31
C PRO A 68 -5.50 -3.04 8.67
N ALA A 69 -4.50 -2.17 8.80
CA ALA A 69 -4.29 -1.39 10.02
C ALA A 69 -5.46 -0.43 10.31
N LEU A 70 -6.03 0.17 9.25
CA LEU A 70 -7.19 1.05 9.40
C LEU A 70 -8.50 0.29 9.65
N ILE A 71 -8.65 -0.92 9.11
CA ILE A 71 -9.75 -1.82 9.47
C ILE A 71 -9.64 -2.20 10.95
N ALA A 72 -8.46 -2.64 11.41
CA ALA A 72 -8.25 -3.01 12.81
C ALA A 72 -8.50 -1.84 13.78
N LEU A 73 -8.24 -0.60 13.35
CA LEU A 73 -8.56 0.59 14.13
C LEU A 73 -10.07 0.90 14.16
N ALA A 74 -10.76 0.77 13.02
CA ALA A 74 -12.15 1.17 12.87
C ALA A 74 -13.17 0.10 13.31
N ALA A 75 -12.81 -1.18 13.19
CA ALA A 75 -13.64 -2.34 13.49
C ALA A 75 -12.76 -3.50 14.01
N PRO A 76 -12.30 -3.45 15.28
CA PRO A 76 -11.34 -4.42 15.84
C PRO A 76 -11.80 -5.88 15.83
N GLU A 77 -13.11 -6.12 15.72
CA GLU A 77 -13.72 -7.43 15.60
C GLU A 77 -13.60 -8.05 14.20
N VAL A 78 -13.31 -7.23 13.19
CA VAL A 78 -13.15 -7.67 11.80
C VAL A 78 -11.71 -8.14 11.58
N THR A 79 -11.56 -9.40 11.19
CA THR A 79 -10.26 -9.96 10.84
C THR A 79 -9.90 -9.66 9.39
N THR A 80 -8.60 -9.51 9.13
CA THR A 80 -8.05 -9.29 7.79
C THR A 80 -6.95 -10.31 7.51
N HIS A 81 -6.74 -10.63 6.24
CA HIS A 81 -5.60 -11.43 5.79
C HIS A 81 -5.01 -10.79 4.52
N ALA A 82 -3.80 -10.26 4.63
CA ALA A 82 -3.11 -9.57 3.55
C ALA A 82 -2.17 -10.51 2.79
N ILE A 83 -2.45 -10.67 1.49
CA ILE A 83 -1.62 -11.46 0.57
C ILE A 83 -0.86 -10.50 -0.35
N GLY A 84 0.46 -10.47 -0.22
CA GLY A 84 1.34 -9.63 -1.04
C GLY A 84 1.99 -10.40 -2.18
N PHE A 85 1.94 -9.85 -3.39
CA PHE A 85 2.69 -10.36 -4.55
C PHE A 85 3.87 -9.42 -4.83
N VAL A 86 5.09 -9.93 -4.73
CA VAL A 86 6.31 -9.11 -4.83
C VAL A 86 7.31 -9.72 -5.81
N GLU A 87 8.02 -8.88 -6.56
CA GLU A 87 9.20 -9.31 -7.30
C GLU A 87 10.34 -9.61 -6.30
N ALA A 88 11.31 -10.45 -6.69
CA ALA A 88 12.43 -10.84 -5.83
C ALA A 88 13.15 -9.60 -5.23
N GLY A 89 13.36 -9.60 -3.91
CA GLY A 89 13.97 -8.49 -3.18
C GLY A 89 12.98 -7.43 -2.66
N GLY A 90 11.72 -7.47 -3.08
CA GLY A 90 10.65 -6.67 -2.48
C GLY A 90 10.13 -7.31 -1.20
N ALA A 91 10.10 -6.57 -0.08
CA ALA A 91 9.46 -7.03 1.15
C ALA A 91 8.67 -5.88 1.79
N SER A 92 7.49 -6.20 2.28
CA SER A 92 6.66 -5.34 3.12
C SER A 92 5.82 -6.22 4.04
N PRO A 93 5.29 -5.69 5.15
CA PRO A 93 4.50 -6.49 6.08
C PRO A 93 3.19 -6.97 5.44
N TYR A 94 3.08 -8.29 5.26
CA TYR A 94 1.90 -9.02 4.82
C TYR A 94 1.74 -10.28 5.69
N ASP A 95 0.56 -10.88 5.70
CA ASP A 95 0.34 -12.17 6.38
C ASP A 95 0.84 -13.33 5.52
N GLU A 96 0.75 -13.20 4.19
CA GLU A 96 1.29 -14.12 3.21
C GLU A 96 2.04 -13.34 2.12
N THR A 97 3.21 -13.84 1.69
CA THR A 97 4.01 -13.22 0.63
C THR A 97 4.31 -14.24 -0.47
N HIS A 98 3.93 -13.92 -1.69
CA HIS A 98 4.29 -14.66 -2.89
C HIS A 98 5.34 -13.90 -3.69
N VAL A 99 6.52 -14.51 -3.80
CA VAL A 99 7.58 -14.01 -4.69
C VAL A 99 7.28 -14.47 -6.11
N ILE A 100 7.13 -13.52 -7.03
CA ILE A 100 6.86 -13.78 -8.45
C ILE A 100 8.08 -13.40 -9.31
N PRO A 101 8.28 -14.05 -10.48
CA PRO A 101 9.32 -13.65 -11.41
C PRO A 101 9.15 -12.19 -11.83
N PRO A 102 10.25 -11.41 -11.97
CA PRO A 102 10.17 -10.05 -12.46
C PRO A 102 9.48 -9.96 -13.82
N ALA A 103 8.64 -8.94 -13.99
CA ALA A 103 8.00 -8.68 -15.27
C ALA A 103 9.04 -8.32 -16.33
N LYS A 104 8.88 -8.84 -17.56
CA LYS A 104 9.71 -8.42 -18.71
C LYS A 104 9.27 -7.04 -19.17
N ARG A 105 9.91 -6.00 -18.63
CA ARG A 105 9.67 -4.58 -18.95
C ARG A 105 10.98 -3.80 -18.87
N GLU A 106 11.03 -2.68 -19.57
CA GLU A 106 12.09 -1.70 -19.36
C GLU A 106 11.97 -1.08 -17.96
N ASP A 107 13.08 -0.58 -17.45
CA ASP A 107 13.10 0.13 -16.17
C ASP A 107 12.21 1.39 -16.25
N PRO A 108 11.12 1.46 -15.45
CA PRO A 108 10.22 2.60 -15.49
C PRO A 108 10.88 3.91 -15.06
N CYS A 109 11.95 3.86 -14.25
CA CYS A 109 12.64 5.04 -13.74
C CYS A 109 13.50 5.73 -14.80
N LYS A 110 13.97 5.01 -15.83
CA LYS A 110 14.89 5.56 -16.86
C LYS A 110 14.34 6.78 -17.60
N SER A 111 13.01 6.87 -17.76
CA SER A 111 12.39 8.00 -18.45
C SER A 111 12.18 9.24 -17.58
N LEU A 112 12.37 9.11 -16.26
CA LEU A 112 12.04 10.14 -15.26
C LEU A 112 13.26 10.87 -14.73
N ILE A 113 14.44 10.27 -14.85
CA ILE A 113 15.71 10.81 -14.36
C ILE A 113 16.49 11.32 -15.58
N LYS A 114 16.98 12.57 -15.55
CA LYS A 114 17.95 13.08 -16.51
C LYS A 114 19.36 12.78 -15.99
N ASP A 115 20.26 12.39 -16.91
CA ASP A 115 21.70 12.25 -16.67
C ASP A 115 22.33 13.51 -16.04
#